data_AF-A0A973SV89-F1
#
_entry.id   AF-A0A973SV89-F1
#
_cell.length_a   1.000
_cell.length_b   1.000
_cell.length_c   1.000
_cell.angle_alpha   90.00
_cell.angle_beta   90.00
_cell.angle_gamma   90.00
#
_symmetry.space_group_name_H-M   'P 1'
#
loop_
_entity.id
_entity.type
_entity.pdbx_description
1 polymer ?
#
loop_
_entity_poly.entity_id
_entity_poly.type
_entity_poly.pdbx_seq_one_letter_code
_entity_poly.pdbx_strand_id
1 'polypeptide(L)'
;ELLDALIERAHAAGVLRADATALDVSLLVEQLGKSPLVDQLGRQGRTDLDAAARNARARVIAIALDGLRAGHPPLPGTPPTAELFSGRWEHDHDSSARSH
;
A
#
# COMPACT_ATOMS: atom_id res chain seq x y z
N GLU A 1 -12.97 -1.61 9.99
CA GLU A 1 -13.71 -0.64 10.84
C GLU A 1 -13.04 0.73 10.93
N LEU A 2 -11.87 0.90 11.57
CA LEU A 2 -11.24 2.23 11.70
C LEU A 2 -10.82 2.84 10.36
N LEU A 3 -10.20 2.04 9.49
CA LEU A 3 -9.77 2.50 8.18
C LEU A 3 -10.97 2.86 7.30
N ASP A 4 -12.01 2.02 7.29
CA ASP A 4 -13.24 2.30 6.54
C ASP A 4 -13.87 3.63 6.99
N ALA A 5 -13.98 3.85 8.31
CA ALA A 5 -14.50 5.11 8.84
C ALA A 5 -13.63 6.34 8.48
N LEU A 6 -12.31 6.16 8.32
CA LEU A 6 -11.43 7.22 7.82
C LEU A 6 -11.67 7.52 6.36
N ILE A 7 -11.80 6.49 5.52
CA ILE A 7 -12.07 6.60 4.08
C ILE A 7 -13.41 7.28 3.84
N GLU A 8 -14.47 6.83 4.53
CA GLU A 8 -15.80 7.44 4.46
C GLU A 8 -15.77 8.94 4.81
N ARG A 9 -15.07 9.31 5.90
CA ARG A 9 -14.89 10.73 6.26
C ARG A 9 -14.13 11.52 5.21
N ALA A 10 -13.12 10.93 4.58
CA ALA A 10 -12.32 11.60 3.56
C ALA A 10 -13.09 11.79 2.25
N HIS A 11 -13.92 10.81 1.88
CA HIS A 11 -14.89 10.95 0.78
C HIS A 11 -15.92 12.03 1.08
N ALA A 12 -16.54 12.00 2.27
CA ALA A 12 -17.54 12.98 2.67
C ALA A 12 -16.99 14.43 2.69
N ALA A 13 -15.71 14.59 3.02
CA ALA A 13 -15.02 15.88 2.97
C ALA A 13 -14.57 16.30 1.56
N GLY A 14 -14.72 15.43 0.55
CA GLY A 14 -14.33 15.72 -0.84
C GLY A 14 -12.81 15.82 -1.05
N VAL A 15 -12.00 15.22 -0.17
CA VAL A 15 -10.53 15.29 -0.24
C VAL A 15 -9.89 14.04 -0.83
N LEU A 16 -10.59 12.90 -0.81
CA LEU A 16 -10.16 11.62 -1.37
C LEU A 16 -10.85 11.37 -2.71
N ARG A 17 -10.13 10.79 -3.68
CA ARG A 17 -10.70 10.32 -4.95
C ARG A 17 -11.86 9.35 -4.69
N ALA A 18 -12.96 9.51 -5.44
CA ALA A 18 -14.24 8.86 -5.15
C ALA A 18 -14.28 7.34 -5.32
N ASP A 19 -13.27 6.78 -5.98
CA ASP A 19 -13.12 5.37 -6.34
C ASP A 19 -12.02 4.66 -5.54
N ALA A 20 -11.38 5.34 -4.58
CA ALA A 20 -10.42 4.69 -3.67
C ALA A 20 -11.14 3.97 -2.54
N THR A 21 -10.69 2.76 -2.23
CA THR A 21 -11.23 1.96 -1.12
C THR A 21 -10.26 1.89 0.05
N ALA A 22 -10.75 1.45 1.21
CA ALA A 22 -9.91 1.10 2.34
C ALA A 22 -8.87 0.02 1.99
N LEU A 23 -9.22 -0.90 1.08
CA LEU A 23 -8.32 -1.95 0.66
C LEU A 23 -7.21 -1.43 -0.27
N ASP A 24 -7.50 -0.50 -1.17
CA ASP A 24 -6.47 0.20 -1.95
C ASP A 24 -5.44 0.89 -1.05
N VAL A 25 -5.92 1.59 -0.02
CA VAL A 25 -5.04 2.26 0.95
C VAL A 25 -4.24 1.25 1.77
N SER A 26 -4.83 0.14 2.18
CA SER A 26 -4.13 -0.94 2.89
C SER A 26 -3.01 -1.54 2.06
N LEU A 27 -3.27 -1.82 0.78
CA LEU A 27 -2.30 -2.34 -0.17
C LEU A 27 -1.19 -1.32 -0.45
N LEU A 28 -1.51 -0.03 -0.59
CA LEU A 28 -0.50 1.03 -0.71
C LEU A 28 0.40 1.11 0.52
N VAL A 29 -0.15 0.98 1.72
CA VAL A 29 0.63 0.94 2.97
C VAL A 29 1.53 -0.29 3.00
N GLU A 30 1.06 -1.46 2.58
CA GLU A 30 1.87 -2.68 2.47
C GLU A 30 3.08 -2.45 1.53
N GLN A 31 2.84 -1.90 0.34
CA GLN A 31 3.88 -1.65 -0.65
C GLN A 31 4.89 -0.58 -0.21
N LEU A 32 4.43 0.47 0.48
CA LEU A 32 5.27 1.61 0.88
C LEU A 32 5.83 1.48 2.30
N GLY A 33 5.40 0.47 3.06
CA GLY A 33 5.84 0.19 4.42
C GLY A 33 7.34 -0.11 4.48
N LYS A 34 7.88 -0.71 3.43
CA LYS A 34 9.32 -0.91 3.22
C LYS A 34 9.80 -0.13 2.01
N SER A 35 11.11 0.11 1.92
CA SER A 35 11.70 0.72 0.73
C SER A 35 12.84 -0.17 0.24
N PRO A 36 12.63 -0.91 -0.86
CA PRO A 36 13.66 -1.77 -1.43
C PRO A 36 14.97 -1.02 -1.71
N LEU A 37 14.87 0.26 -2.12
CA LEU A 37 16.03 1.13 -2.35
C LEU A 37 16.83 1.37 -1.06
N VAL A 38 16.17 1.79 0.02
CA VAL A 38 16.84 2.03 1.32
C VAL A 38 17.44 0.72 1.83
N ASP A 39 16.67 -0.37 1.79
CA ASP A 39 17.10 -1.66 2.30
C ASP A 39 18.30 -2.22 1.52
N GLN A 40 18.30 -2.07 0.19
CA GLN A 40 19.38 -2.53 -0.66
C GLN A 40 20.66 -1.74 -0.45
N LEU A 41 20.58 -0.41 -0.37
CA LEU A 41 21.75 0.44 -0.12
C LEU A 41 22.36 0.16 1.26
N GLY A 42 21.52 -0.07 2.27
CA GLY A 42 21.94 -0.53 3.59
C GLY A 42 22.69 -1.86 3.53
N ARG A 43 22.16 -2.86 2.83
CA ARG A 43 22.84 -4.17 2.63
C ARG A 43 24.16 -4.04 1.87
N GLN A 44 24.31 -3.05 1.00
CA GLN A 44 25.53 -2.79 0.25
C GLN A 44 26.56 -1.95 1.04
N GLY A 45 26.25 -1.53 2.27
CA GLY A 45 27.11 -0.66 3.07
C GLY A 45 27.26 0.75 2.50
N ARG A 46 26.36 1.18 1.60
CA ARG A 46 26.38 2.51 0.96
C ARG A 46 25.76 3.57 1.87
N THR A 47 26.33 3.73 3.06
CA THR A 47 25.84 4.68 4.08
C THR A 47 25.96 6.13 3.62
N ASP A 48 26.84 6.43 2.66
CA ASP A 48 26.96 7.73 2.00
C ASP A 48 25.66 8.16 1.29
N LEU A 49 24.81 7.21 0.91
CA LEU A 49 23.57 7.47 0.18
C LEU A 49 22.30 7.41 1.05
N ASP A 50 22.40 7.15 2.37
CA ASP A 50 21.22 6.93 3.24
C ASP A 50 20.25 8.13 3.21
N ALA A 51 20.77 9.35 3.35
CA ALA A 51 19.94 10.56 3.32
C ALA A 51 19.21 10.74 1.96
N ALA A 52 19.91 10.50 0.86
CA ALA A 52 19.33 10.56 -0.48
C ALA A 52 18.25 9.51 -0.68
N ALA A 53 18.46 8.28 -0.18
CA ALA A 53 17.50 7.19 -0.26
C ALA A 53 16.23 7.47 0.57
N ARG A 54 16.38 8.01 1.79
CA ARG A 54 15.23 8.43 2.61
C ARG A 54 14.44 9.56 1.97
N ASN A 55 15.13 10.54 1.37
CA ASN A 55 14.48 11.59 0.60
C ASN A 55 13.71 11.03 -0.60
N ALA A 56 14.30 10.12 -1.36
CA ALA A 56 13.62 9.45 -2.47
C ALA A 56 12.36 8.71 -1.99
N ARG A 57 12.46 7.96 -0.88
CA ARG A 57 11.30 7.30 -0.25
C ARG A 57 10.20 8.30 0.12
N ALA A 58 10.55 9.42 0.76
CA ALA A 58 9.59 10.45 1.13
C ALA A 58 8.88 11.04 -0.10
N ARG A 59 9.61 11.27 -1.20
CA ARG A 59 9.01 11.75 -2.45
C ARG A 59 8.06 10.74 -3.08
N VAL A 60 8.41 9.45 -3.10
CA VAL A 60 7.53 8.39 -3.63
C VAL A 60 6.23 8.31 -2.83
N ILE A 61 6.31 8.41 -1.50
CA ILE A 61 5.12 8.46 -0.64
C ILE A 61 4.27 9.69 -0.96
N ALA A 62 4.89 10.86 -1.11
CA ALA A 62 4.17 12.09 -1.43
C ALA A 62 3.45 12.00 -2.79
N ILE A 63 4.06 11.36 -3.80
CA ILE A 63 3.43 11.11 -5.10
C ILE A 63 2.22 10.18 -4.95
N ALA A 64 2.35 9.09 -4.20
CA ALA A 64 1.23 8.18 -3.96
C ALA A 64 0.06 8.88 -3.25
N LEU A 65 0.35 9.72 -2.25
CA LEU A 65 -0.66 10.52 -1.55
C LEU A 65 -1.31 11.57 -2.45
N ASP A 66 -0.56 12.18 -3.37
CA ASP A 66 -1.11 13.12 -4.35
C ASP A 66 -2.08 12.44 -5.33
N GLY A 67 -1.76 11.22 -5.75
CA GLY A 67 -2.64 10.40 -6.59
C GLY A 67 -3.95 9.95 -5.91
N LEU A 68 -4.03 10.05 -4.58
CA LEU A 68 -5.24 9.78 -3.80
C LEU A 68 -6.15 11.00 -3.66
N ARG A 69 -5.70 12.22 -3.99
CA ARG A 69 -6.53 13.43 -3.85
C ARG A 69 -7.75 13.39 -4.77
N ALA A 70 -8.83 14.07 -4.37
CA ALA A 70 -10.01 14.21 -5.21
C ALA A 70 -9.73 14.95 -6.54
N GLY A 71 -10.60 14.75 -7.53
CA GLY A 71 -10.54 15.45 -8.83
C GLY A 71 -9.76 14.72 -9.93
N HIS A 72 -9.23 13.52 -9.66
CA HIS A 72 -8.59 12.68 -10.67
C HIS A 72 -9.62 11.85 -11.45
N PRO A 73 -9.32 11.47 -12.72
CA PRO A 73 -10.10 10.48 -13.45
C PRO A 73 -10.16 9.13 -12.71
N PRO A 74 -11.20 8.30 -12.97
CA PRO A 74 -11.31 6.98 -12.36
C PRO A 74 -10.09 6.08 -12.59
N LEU A 75 -9.78 5.24 -11.60
CA LEU A 75 -8.76 4.20 -11.68
C LEU A 75 -9.18 3.17 -12.75
N PRO A 76 -8.21 2.59 -13.46
CA PRO A 76 -8.51 1.47 -14.33
C PRO A 76 -8.90 0.23 -13.51
N GLY A 77 -9.74 -0.62 -14.09
CA GLY A 77 -10.14 -1.88 -13.48
C GLY A 77 -11.25 -1.75 -12.44
N THR A 78 -11.34 -2.73 -11.55
CA THR A 78 -12.31 -2.78 -10.45
C THR A 78 -11.58 -2.73 -9.11
N PRO A 79 -12.21 -2.20 -8.04
CA PRO A 79 -11.61 -2.22 -6.71
C PRO A 79 -11.22 -3.63 -6.25
N PRO A 80 -10.16 -3.78 -5.44
CA PRO A 80 -9.77 -5.07 -4.89
C PRO A 80 -10.87 -5.59 -3.95
N THR A 81 -11.05 -6.92 -3.92
CA THR A 81 -12.04 -7.55 -3.05
C THR A 81 -11.43 -8.02 -1.73
N ALA A 82 -12.25 -8.16 -0.69
CA ALA A 82 -11.79 -8.65 0.61
C ALA A 82 -11.18 -10.05 0.51
N GLU A 83 -11.71 -10.91 -0.37
CA GLU A 83 -11.19 -12.26 -0.60
C GLU A 83 -9.75 -12.23 -1.14
N LEU A 84 -9.40 -11.26 -1.99
CA LEU A 84 -8.02 -11.09 -2.47
C LEU A 84 -7.04 -10.78 -1.31
N PHE A 85 -7.53 -10.09 -0.29
CA PHE A 85 -6.72 -9.69 0.87
C PHE A 85 -6.60 -10.81 1.91
N SER A 86 -7.71 -11.48 2.25
CA SER A 86 -7.72 -12.57 3.24
C SER A 86 -7.21 -13.90 2.69
N GLY A 87 -7.54 -14.21 1.43
CA GLY A 87 -7.24 -15.51 0.80
C GLY A 87 -5.76 -15.84 0.64
N ARG A 88 -4.87 -14.85 0.80
CA ARG A 88 -3.40 -15.04 0.79
C ARG A 88 -2.91 -15.95 1.92
N TRP A 89 -3.68 -16.06 2.99
CA TRP A 89 -3.30 -16.82 4.20
C TRP A 89 -4.10 -18.11 4.38
N GLU A 90 -5.09 -18.38 3.52
CA GLU A 90 -5.96 -19.57 3.63
C GLU A 90 -5.31 -20.86 3.08
N HIS A 91 -4.15 -20.76 2.41
CA HIS A 91 -3.50 -21.91 1.75
C HIS A 91 -2.33 -22.55 2.55
N ASP A 92 -2.04 -22.11 3.78
CA ASP A 92 -0.88 -22.61 4.53
C ASP A 92 -1.17 -23.79 5.48
N HIS A 93 -2.42 -24.30 5.51
CA HIS A 93 -2.82 -25.38 6.42
C HIS A 93 -2.99 -26.78 5.80
N ASP A 94 -2.91 -26.95 4.48
CA ASP A 94 -3.14 -28.28 3.83
C ASP A 94 -1.88 -28.95 3.26
N SER A 95 -0.72 -28.28 3.33
CA SER A 95 0.55 -28.80 2.77
C SER A 95 1.29 -29.75 3.71
N SER A 96 0.99 -29.76 5.01
CA SER A 96 1.68 -30.60 6.00
C SER A 96 0.97 -31.93 6.34
N ALA A 97 -0.25 -32.15 5.83
CA ALA A 97 -1.05 -33.35 6.16
C ALA A 97 -0.93 -34.50 5.15
N ARG A 98 -0.19 -34.33 4.04
CA ARG A 98 -0.06 -35.35 2.97
C ARG A 98 1.33 -36.01 2.89
N SER A 99 2.08 -36.01 3.99
CA SER A 99 3.34 -36.76 4.10
C SER A 99 3.40 -37.52 5.42
N HIS A 100 2.57 -38.56 5.53
CA HIS A 100 2.73 -39.64 6.51
C HIS A 100 2.26 -40.96 5.92
#